data_AF-A0A7T1HKL0-F1
#
_entry.id   AF-A0A7T1HKL0-F1
#
_cell.length_a   1.000
_cell.length_b   1.000
_cell.length_c   1.000
_cell.angle_alpha   90.00
_cell.angle_beta   90.00
_cell.angle_gamma   90.00
#
_symmetry.space_group_name_H-M   'P 1'
#
loop_
_entity.id
_entity.type
_entity.pdbx_description
1 polymer ?
#
loop_
_entity_poly.entity_id
_entity_poly.type
_entity_poly.pdbx_seq_one_letter_code
_entity_poly.pdbx_strand_id
1 'polypeptide(L)'
;MAVLTAPAAPLSPALPQAAGPACTLHRSGSLWQLGIEAQELTTAISQLAQQLEADDDNSRAQALSDLEAALLAEEGNKQALAAKADATCWVIKHLRGQAAYRQQQAKRLTELSRSDGSRADALEESLVLVLTRLQPSATRFLFPNHELSSRKSQAVEIEDEQALAPEWLTVKTTTQPDKAAIKEALKAGQQIPGAQLLSRRSWRIH
;
A
#
# COMPACT_ATOMS: atom_id res chain seq x y z
N MET A 1 -22.40 -32.91 -69.23
CA MET A 1 -21.70 -32.81 -67.92
C MET A 1 -21.51 -31.32 -67.66
N ALA A 2 -22.41 -30.73 -66.88
CA ALA A 2 -22.28 -30.50 -65.43
C ALA A 2 -21.51 -29.19 -65.14
N VAL A 3 -22.30 -28.14 -64.90
CA VAL A 3 -21.91 -26.84 -64.37
C VAL A 3 -21.56 -27.01 -62.89
N LEU A 4 -20.40 -26.52 -62.46
CA LEU A 4 -20.13 -26.22 -61.05
C LEU A 4 -19.31 -24.93 -60.95
N THR A 5 -20.00 -23.87 -60.56
CA THR A 5 -19.46 -22.58 -60.12
C THR A 5 -19.11 -22.66 -58.64
N ALA A 6 -17.89 -22.26 -58.27
CA ALA A 6 -17.48 -22.03 -56.88
C ALA A 6 -17.27 -20.52 -56.65
N PRO A 7 -17.71 -19.94 -55.50
CA PRO A 7 -17.58 -18.50 -55.27
C PRO A 7 -16.20 -18.14 -54.69
N ALA A 8 -15.70 -16.98 -55.12
CA ALA A 8 -14.46 -16.36 -54.66
C ALA A 8 -14.57 -15.87 -53.20
N ALA A 9 -13.54 -16.13 -52.40
CA ALA A 9 -13.39 -15.61 -51.05
C ALA A 9 -13.07 -14.10 -51.04
N PRO A 10 -13.66 -13.29 -50.14
CA PRO A 10 -13.31 -11.88 -50.04
C PRO A 10 -12.04 -11.67 -49.21
N LEU A 11 -11.29 -10.66 -49.65
CA LEU A 11 -10.08 -10.10 -49.04
C LEU A 11 -10.32 -9.65 -47.60
N SER A 12 -9.36 -9.91 -46.73
CA SER A 12 -9.33 -9.43 -45.34
C SER A 12 -9.37 -7.90 -45.25
N PRO A 13 -10.25 -7.29 -44.43
CA PRO A 13 -10.13 -5.89 -44.08
C PRO A 13 -9.06 -5.70 -42.99
N ALA A 14 -8.24 -4.67 -43.17
CA ALA A 14 -7.18 -4.25 -42.27
C ALA A 14 -7.68 -3.97 -40.84
N LEU A 15 -6.82 -4.25 -39.85
CA LEU A 15 -7.03 -3.91 -38.44
C LEU A 15 -7.34 -2.41 -38.28
N PRO A 16 -8.42 -2.03 -37.58
CA PRO A 16 -8.68 -0.63 -37.26
C PRO A 16 -7.64 -0.12 -36.26
N GLN A 17 -7.02 1.01 -36.61
CA GLN A 17 -6.09 1.76 -35.77
C GLN A 17 -6.78 2.19 -34.47
N ALA A 18 -6.06 2.08 -33.35
CA ALA A 18 -6.53 2.46 -32.02
C ALA A 18 -6.69 3.99 -31.92
N ALA A 19 -7.87 4.48 -32.24
CA ALA A 19 -8.33 5.77 -31.74
C ALA A 19 -8.75 5.58 -30.27
N GLY A 20 -8.06 6.24 -29.34
CA GLY A 20 -8.52 6.35 -27.97
C GLY A 20 -9.94 6.93 -27.92
N PRO A 21 -10.77 6.60 -26.91
CA PRO A 21 -12.15 7.05 -26.89
C PRO A 21 -12.19 8.58 -26.79
N ALA A 22 -12.54 9.23 -27.90
CA ALA A 22 -12.89 10.63 -27.94
C ALA A 22 -14.23 10.80 -27.20
N CYS A 23 -14.17 11.18 -25.93
CA CYS A 23 -15.38 11.49 -25.16
C CYS A 23 -15.95 12.86 -25.58
N THR A 24 -16.68 12.88 -26.70
CA THR A 24 -17.62 13.96 -27.01
C THR A 24 -18.92 13.70 -26.26
N LEU A 25 -19.10 14.30 -25.09
CA LEU A 25 -20.37 14.21 -24.36
C LEU A 25 -21.45 15.05 -25.06
N HIS A 26 -22.09 14.48 -26.09
CA HIS A 26 -23.37 14.97 -26.58
C HIS A 26 -24.47 14.51 -25.64
N ARG A 27 -24.92 15.44 -24.78
CA ARG A 27 -25.99 15.22 -23.81
C ARG A 27 -27.35 15.26 -24.50
N SER A 28 -27.77 14.13 -25.04
CA SER A 28 -29.16 13.89 -25.46
C SER A 28 -29.46 12.39 -25.42
N GLY A 29 -29.99 11.91 -24.30
CA GLY A 29 -30.39 10.52 -24.12
C GLY A 29 -31.55 10.39 -23.13
N SER A 30 -32.43 9.41 -23.36
CA SER A 30 -33.51 9.04 -22.44
C SER A 30 -32.97 8.57 -21.09
N LEU A 31 -33.79 8.53 -20.02
CA LEU A 31 -33.36 8.01 -18.70
C LEU A 31 -32.75 6.61 -18.77
N TRP A 32 -33.21 5.78 -19.71
CA TRP A 32 -32.66 4.45 -19.98
C TRP A 32 -31.24 4.51 -20.54
N GLN A 33 -30.96 5.46 -21.42
CA GLN A 33 -29.64 5.67 -22.01
C GLN A 33 -28.65 6.15 -20.95
N LEU A 34 -29.07 7.05 -20.06
CA LEU A 34 -28.28 7.44 -18.89
C LEU A 34 -28.00 6.26 -17.94
N GLY A 35 -28.95 5.35 -17.77
CA GLY A 35 -28.75 4.13 -16.98
C GLY A 35 -27.71 3.19 -17.59
N ILE A 36 -27.77 3.00 -18.92
CA ILE A 36 -26.80 2.19 -19.66
C ILE A 36 -25.41 2.83 -19.58
N GLU A 37 -25.30 4.14 -19.84
CA GLU A 37 -24.04 4.89 -19.72
C GLU A 37 -23.46 4.78 -18.31
N ALA A 38 -24.28 4.89 -17.26
CA ALA A 38 -23.83 4.73 -15.88
C ALA A 38 -23.29 3.31 -15.59
N GLN A 39 -23.93 2.28 -16.16
CA GLN A 39 -23.49 0.90 -16.00
C GLN A 39 -22.21 0.59 -16.80
N GLU A 40 -22.07 1.13 -18.01
CA GLU A 40 -20.86 1.07 -18.82
C GLU A 40 -19.69 1.75 -18.11
N LEU A 41 -19.91 2.94 -17.55
CA LEU A 41 -18.92 3.64 -16.74
C LEU A 41 -18.52 2.82 -15.50
N THR A 42 -19.48 2.21 -14.81
CA THR A 42 -19.21 1.36 -13.63
C THR A 42 -18.38 0.12 -13.99
N THR A 43 -18.67 -0.48 -15.15
CA THR A 43 -17.95 -1.64 -15.66
C THR A 43 -16.53 -1.25 -16.07
N ALA A 44 -16.37 -0.11 -16.76
CA ALA A 44 -15.07 0.44 -17.12
C ALA A 44 -14.23 0.78 -15.88
N ILE A 45 -14.84 1.37 -14.84
CA ILE A 45 -14.18 1.62 -13.55
C ILE A 45 -13.71 0.31 -12.90
N SER A 46 -14.53 -0.75 -12.95
CA SER A 46 -14.19 -2.05 -12.37
C SER A 46 -13.04 -2.73 -13.12
N GLN A 47 -13.01 -2.64 -14.44
CA GLN A 47 -11.93 -3.16 -15.27
C GLN A 47 -10.62 -2.39 -15.06
N LEU A 48 -10.68 -1.05 -14.97
CA LEU A 48 -9.52 -0.22 -14.64
C LEU A 48 -9.00 -0.51 -13.22
N ALA A 49 -9.89 -0.74 -12.26
CA ALA A 49 -9.49 -1.16 -10.91
C ALA A 49 -8.75 -2.50 -10.93
N GLN A 50 -9.22 -3.46 -11.73
CA GLN A 50 -8.58 -4.76 -11.90
C GLN A 50 -7.24 -4.68 -12.65
N GLN A 51 -7.08 -3.74 -13.60
CA GLN A 51 -5.80 -3.48 -14.28
C GLN A 51 -4.78 -2.78 -13.37
N LEU A 52 -5.23 -1.94 -12.43
CA LEU A 52 -4.38 -1.30 -11.42
C LEU A 52 -3.86 -2.30 -10.37
N GLU A 53 -4.49 -3.46 -10.23
CA GLU A 53 -4.03 -4.58 -9.40
C GLU A 53 -2.99 -5.48 -10.09
N ALA A 54 -2.69 -5.24 -11.38
CA ALA A 54 -1.63 -5.95 -12.09
C ALA A 54 -0.25 -5.37 -11.73
N ASP A 55 0.45 -6.06 -10.84
CA ASP A 55 1.78 -5.69 -10.33
C ASP A 55 2.90 -5.99 -11.36
N ASP A 56 3.04 -5.13 -12.37
CA ASP A 56 4.29 -5.03 -13.14
C ASP A 56 4.90 -3.62 -12.98
N ASP A 57 6.08 -3.56 -12.38
CA ASP A 57 6.81 -2.31 -12.12
C ASP A 57 7.21 -1.61 -13.43
N ASN A 58 7.46 -2.35 -14.51
CA ASN A 58 7.81 -1.78 -15.81
C ASN A 58 6.62 -1.06 -16.44
N SER A 59 5.43 -1.68 -16.41
CA SER A 59 4.18 -1.08 -16.89
C SER A 59 3.84 0.22 -16.14
N ARG A 60 4.08 0.26 -14.82
CA ARG A 60 3.87 1.48 -14.01
C ARG A 60 4.83 2.60 -14.40
N ALA A 61 6.10 2.28 -14.60
CA ALA A 61 7.10 3.27 -15.02
C ALA A 61 6.76 3.85 -16.39
N GLN A 62 6.32 3.02 -17.33
CA GLN A 62 5.90 3.46 -18.66
C GLN A 62 4.70 4.41 -18.59
N ALA A 63 3.66 4.07 -17.82
CA ALA A 63 2.47 4.92 -17.68
C ALA A 63 2.80 6.31 -17.08
N LEU A 64 3.75 6.39 -16.15
CA LEU A 64 4.23 7.66 -15.61
C LEU A 64 4.99 8.47 -16.66
N SER A 65 5.87 7.84 -17.43
CA SER A 65 6.58 8.49 -18.55
C SER A 65 5.60 9.06 -19.58
N ASP A 66 4.54 8.31 -19.90
CA ASP A 66 3.51 8.75 -20.86
C ASP A 66 2.69 9.94 -20.31
N LEU A 67 2.36 9.93 -19.02
CA LEU A 67 1.70 11.06 -18.34
C LEU A 67 2.60 12.32 -18.37
N GLU A 68 3.88 12.17 -18.05
CA GLU A 68 4.85 13.27 -18.09
C GLU A 68 4.97 13.86 -19.50
N ALA A 69 5.09 13.00 -20.51
CA ALA A 69 5.11 13.42 -21.91
C ALA A 69 3.81 14.15 -22.31
N ALA A 70 2.64 13.66 -21.87
CA ALA A 70 1.35 14.27 -22.18
C ALA A 70 1.14 15.65 -21.50
N LEU A 71 1.77 15.89 -20.35
CA LEU A 71 1.78 17.20 -19.69
C LEU A 71 2.76 18.16 -20.36
N LEU A 72 3.96 17.69 -20.71
CA LEU A 72 4.96 18.49 -21.42
C LEU A 72 4.50 18.88 -22.82
N ALA A 73 3.74 18.02 -23.52
CA ALA A 73 3.19 18.31 -24.84
C ALA A 73 2.22 19.52 -24.87
N GLU A 74 1.64 19.90 -23.72
CA GLU A 74 0.78 21.09 -23.60
C GLU A 74 1.57 22.38 -23.32
N GLU A 75 2.90 22.36 -23.48
CA GLU A 75 3.74 23.55 -23.37
C GLU A 75 3.25 24.65 -24.33
N GLY A 76 2.79 25.76 -23.77
CA GLY A 76 2.20 26.88 -24.51
C GLY A 76 0.67 26.97 -24.44
N ASN A 77 -0.03 25.89 -24.08
CA ASN A 77 -1.49 25.89 -23.89
C ASN A 77 -1.86 25.82 -22.39
N LYS A 78 -1.95 27.00 -21.76
CA LYS A 78 -2.23 27.11 -20.31
C LYS A 78 -3.54 26.44 -19.88
N GLN A 79 -4.58 26.49 -20.71
CA GLN A 79 -5.89 25.92 -20.36
C GLN A 79 -5.86 24.39 -20.40
N ALA A 80 -5.29 23.81 -21.46
CA ALA A 80 -5.16 22.36 -21.57
C ALA A 80 -4.24 21.78 -20.49
N LEU A 81 -3.11 22.45 -20.21
CA LEU A 81 -2.22 22.05 -19.13
C LEU A 81 -2.92 22.06 -17.76
N ALA A 82 -3.68 23.12 -17.46
CA ALA A 82 -4.42 23.21 -16.20
C ALA A 82 -5.47 22.09 -16.06
N ALA A 83 -6.21 21.80 -17.13
CA ALA A 83 -7.21 20.73 -17.13
C ALA A 83 -6.58 19.34 -16.90
N LYS A 84 -5.46 19.04 -17.58
CA LYS A 84 -4.74 17.76 -17.37
C LYS A 84 -4.16 17.67 -15.96
N ALA A 85 -3.52 18.73 -15.47
CA ALA A 85 -2.95 18.77 -14.13
C ALA A 85 -4.02 18.60 -13.03
N ASP A 86 -5.19 19.22 -13.20
CA ASP A 86 -6.32 19.07 -12.27
C ASP A 86 -6.86 17.63 -12.27
N ALA A 87 -7.02 17.02 -13.45
CA ALA A 87 -7.39 15.61 -13.57
C ALA A 87 -6.37 14.70 -12.87
N THR A 88 -5.06 14.95 -13.03
CA THR A 88 -4.01 14.22 -12.31
C THR A 88 -4.13 14.41 -10.79
N CYS A 89 -4.41 15.63 -10.31
CA CYS A 89 -4.61 15.89 -8.89
C CYS A 89 -5.81 15.13 -8.32
N TRP A 90 -6.91 15.03 -9.08
CA TRP A 90 -8.07 14.23 -8.69
C TRP A 90 -7.70 12.75 -8.48
N VAL A 91 -6.97 12.15 -9.42
CA VAL A 91 -6.51 10.75 -9.32
C VAL A 91 -5.60 10.56 -8.11
N ILE A 92 -4.66 11.48 -7.87
CA ILE A 92 -3.78 11.44 -6.69
C ILE A 92 -4.59 11.45 -5.38
N LYS A 93 -5.59 12.34 -5.28
CA LYS A 93 -6.45 12.42 -4.08
C LYS A 93 -7.27 11.15 -3.89
N HIS A 94 -7.81 10.61 -4.98
CA HIS A 94 -8.56 9.35 -4.95
C HIS A 94 -7.70 8.18 -4.43
N LEU A 95 -6.49 8.00 -4.99
CA LEU A 95 -5.57 6.95 -4.56
C LEU A 95 -5.12 7.12 -3.10
N ARG A 96 -4.84 8.35 -2.66
CA ARG A 96 -4.52 8.65 -1.25
C ARG A 96 -5.69 8.33 -0.32
N GLY A 97 -6.91 8.65 -0.72
CA GLY A 97 -8.13 8.32 0.02
C GLY A 97 -8.31 6.81 0.17
N GLN A 98 -8.15 6.05 -0.92
CA GLN A 98 -8.20 4.59 -0.86
C GLN A 98 -7.10 4.00 0.05
N ALA A 99 -5.87 4.50 -0.06
CA ALA A 99 -4.75 4.05 0.77
C ALA A 99 -5.02 4.32 2.26
N ALA A 100 -5.52 5.51 2.61
CA ALA A 100 -5.89 5.85 3.97
C ALA A 100 -7.00 4.95 4.52
N TYR A 101 -8.04 4.68 3.73
CA TYR A 101 -9.12 3.77 4.10
C TYR A 101 -8.59 2.35 4.35
N ARG A 102 -7.79 1.80 3.43
CA ARG A 102 -7.16 0.47 3.58
C ARG A 102 -6.28 0.41 4.82
N GLN A 103 -5.51 1.45 5.11
CA GLN A 103 -4.68 1.51 6.31
C GLN A 103 -5.51 1.52 7.60
N GLN A 104 -6.65 2.22 7.63
CA GLN A 104 -7.58 2.19 8.76
C GLN A 104 -8.18 0.80 8.97
N GLN A 105 -8.58 0.12 7.90
CA GLN A 105 -9.10 -1.26 7.97
C GLN A 105 -8.02 -2.24 8.45
N ALA A 106 -6.80 -2.13 7.94
CA ALA A 106 -5.67 -2.96 8.38
C ALA A 106 -5.42 -2.80 9.88
N LYS A 107 -5.37 -1.55 10.39
CA LYS A 107 -5.22 -1.27 11.82
C LYS A 107 -6.33 -1.92 12.65
N ARG A 108 -7.59 -1.78 12.22
CA ARG A 108 -8.73 -2.42 12.89
C ARG A 108 -8.60 -3.95 12.94
N LEU A 109 -8.21 -4.58 11.84
CA LEU A 109 -8.01 -6.03 11.79
C LEU A 109 -6.86 -6.48 12.69
N THR A 110 -5.76 -5.72 12.75
CA THR A 110 -4.66 -5.99 13.68
C THR A 110 -5.09 -5.86 15.15
N GLU A 111 -5.91 -4.86 15.47
CA GLU A 111 -6.46 -4.70 16.82
C GLU A 111 -7.40 -5.87 17.19
N LEU A 112 -8.25 -6.31 16.25
CA LEU A 112 -9.11 -7.48 16.44
C LEU A 112 -8.29 -8.75 16.65
N SER A 113 -7.28 -9.02 15.80
CA SER A 113 -6.43 -10.20 15.97
C SER A 113 -5.66 -10.17 17.28
N ARG A 114 -5.20 -8.99 17.71
CA ARG A 114 -4.55 -8.81 19.01
C ARG A 114 -5.51 -9.10 20.15
N SER A 115 -6.74 -8.59 20.09
CA SER A 115 -7.76 -8.85 21.10
C SER A 115 -8.10 -10.34 21.20
N ASP A 116 -8.24 -11.02 20.06
CA ASP A 116 -8.50 -12.46 19.98
C ASP A 116 -7.35 -13.26 20.60
N GLY A 117 -6.10 -12.92 20.27
CA GLY A 117 -4.91 -13.50 20.89
C GLY A 117 -4.90 -13.30 22.41
N SER A 118 -5.16 -12.07 22.86
CA SER A 118 -5.21 -11.73 24.30
C SER A 118 -6.26 -12.54 25.05
N ARG A 119 -7.43 -12.75 24.44
CA ARG A 119 -8.51 -13.57 25.02
C ARG A 119 -8.14 -15.05 25.05
N ALA A 120 -7.48 -15.55 24.01
CA ALA A 120 -6.98 -16.92 23.98
C ALA A 120 -5.91 -17.15 25.06
N ASP A 121 -4.95 -16.23 25.20
CA ASP A 121 -3.89 -16.31 26.22
C ASP A 121 -4.47 -16.32 27.64
N ALA A 122 -5.46 -15.46 27.91
CA ALA A 122 -6.13 -15.43 29.22
C ALA A 122 -6.91 -16.73 29.53
N LEU A 123 -7.54 -17.34 28.50
CA LEU A 123 -8.21 -18.63 28.64
C LEU A 123 -7.20 -19.76 28.86
N GLU A 124 -6.07 -19.74 28.16
CA GLU A 124 -4.97 -20.69 28.33
C GLU A 124 -4.41 -20.61 29.75
N GLU A 125 -4.08 -19.39 30.22
CA GLU A 125 -3.56 -19.18 31.58
C GLU A 125 -4.54 -19.69 32.64
N SER A 126 -5.84 -19.38 32.48
CA SER A 126 -6.88 -19.88 33.39
C SER A 126 -6.99 -21.40 33.34
N LEU A 127 -6.91 -22.02 32.16
CA LEU A 127 -6.98 -23.47 32.00
C LEU A 127 -5.77 -24.16 32.64
N VAL A 128 -4.57 -23.68 32.36
CA VAL A 128 -3.31 -24.16 32.94
C VAL A 128 -3.36 -24.04 34.47
N LEU A 129 -3.82 -22.91 35.00
CA LEU A 129 -3.97 -22.69 36.44
C LEU A 129 -4.92 -23.71 37.10
N VAL A 130 -6.05 -24.01 36.47
CA VAL A 130 -7.00 -25.01 37.01
C VAL A 130 -6.41 -26.42 36.93
N LEU A 131 -5.81 -26.80 35.80
CA LEU A 131 -5.25 -28.13 35.60
C LEU A 131 -4.07 -28.41 36.52
N THR A 132 -3.17 -27.44 36.72
CA THR A 132 -2.03 -27.56 37.64
C THR A 132 -2.46 -27.61 39.10
N ARG A 133 -3.54 -26.93 39.48
CA ARG A 133 -4.15 -27.08 40.83
C ARG A 133 -4.73 -28.47 41.05
N LEU A 134 -5.37 -29.06 40.04
CA LEU A 134 -5.95 -30.39 40.12
C LEU A 134 -4.91 -31.51 40.04
N GLN A 135 -3.83 -31.31 39.26
CA GLN A 135 -2.78 -32.30 39.01
C GLN A 135 -1.39 -31.63 38.99
N PRO A 136 -0.80 -31.32 40.16
CA PRO A 136 0.43 -30.52 40.26
C PRO A 136 1.70 -31.20 39.73
N SER A 137 1.72 -32.52 39.61
CA SER A 137 2.84 -33.29 39.05
C SER A 137 2.70 -33.59 37.56
N ALA A 138 1.56 -33.27 36.94
CA ALA A 138 1.32 -33.54 35.54
C ALA A 138 2.06 -32.52 34.66
N THR A 139 2.88 -33.04 33.76
CA THR A 139 3.64 -32.24 32.78
C THR A 139 2.99 -32.25 31.39
N ARG A 140 1.95 -33.06 31.21
CA ARG A 140 1.23 -33.28 29.95
C ARG A 140 -0.23 -33.65 30.23
N PHE A 141 -1.14 -33.07 29.46
CA PHE A 141 -2.57 -33.35 29.49
C PHE A 141 -3.05 -33.71 28.08
N LEU A 142 -3.71 -34.86 27.96
CA LEU A 142 -4.33 -35.33 26.72
C LEU A 142 -5.85 -35.17 26.82
N PHE A 143 -6.43 -34.48 25.85
CA PHE A 143 -7.87 -34.32 25.67
C PHE A 143 -8.32 -35.09 24.42
N PRO A 144 -9.64 -35.28 24.18
CA PRO A 144 -10.13 -36.03 23.03
C PRO A 144 -9.60 -35.53 21.66
N ASN A 145 -9.45 -34.21 21.52
CA ASN A 145 -9.02 -33.58 20.26
C ASN A 145 -7.77 -32.69 20.40
N HIS A 146 -7.24 -32.52 21.61
CA HIS A 146 -6.19 -31.53 21.92
C HIS A 146 -5.18 -32.08 22.90
N GLU A 147 -3.99 -31.50 22.91
CA GLU A 147 -2.93 -31.81 23.85
C GLU A 147 -2.36 -30.53 24.44
N LEU A 148 -2.14 -30.52 25.75
CA LEU A 148 -1.43 -29.46 26.45
C LEU A 148 -0.16 -30.07 27.05
N SER A 149 1.00 -29.52 26.72
CA SER A 149 2.28 -29.97 27.27
C SER A 149 3.04 -28.80 27.88
N SER A 150 3.69 -29.06 29.01
CA SER A 150 4.57 -28.08 29.63
C SER A 150 5.96 -28.14 29.00
N ARG A 151 6.62 -26.98 28.90
CA ARG A 151 8.03 -26.87 28.52
C ARG A 151 8.80 -26.20 29.65
N LYS A 152 9.98 -26.72 29.96
CA LYS A 152 10.93 -26.00 30.82
C LYS A 152 11.52 -24.82 30.05
N SER A 153 11.26 -23.60 30.50
CA SER A 153 12.01 -22.41 30.12
C SER A 153 12.87 -21.97 31.30
N GLN A 154 14.06 -21.44 31.00
CA GLN A 154 14.92 -20.78 31.97
C GLN A 154 15.03 -19.33 31.53
N ALA A 155 14.74 -18.40 32.43
CA ALA A 155 14.95 -16.98 32.26
C ALA A 155 15.93 -16.51 33.34
N VAL A 156 16.85 -15.63 32.97
CA VAL A 156 17.73 -14.96 33.93
C VAL A 156 17.05 -13.65 34.32
N GLU A 157 16.63 -13.55 35.58
CA GLU A 157 16.09 -12.32 36.15
C GLU A 157 17.24 -11.52 36.75
N ILE A 158 17.42 -10.28 36.30
CA ILE A 158 18.46 -9.37 36.79
C ILE A 158 17.77 -8.40 37.76
N GLU A 159 18.02 -8.58 39.06
CA GLU A 159 17.42 -7.73 40.09
C GLU A 159 18.13 -6.37 40.23
N ASP A 160 19.45 -6.34 40.01
CA ASP A 160 20.27 -5.11 40.06
C ASP A 160 21.37 -5.15 38.99
N GLU A 161 21.24 -4.30 37.97
CA GLU A 161 22.20 -4.16 36.89
C GLU A 161 23.53 -3.55 37.34
N GLN A 162 23.57 -2.78 38.44
CA GLN A 162 24.79 -2.10 38.91
C GLN A 162 25.69 -3.00 39.75
N ALA A 163 25.13 -4.07 40.32
CA ALA A 163 25.88 -5.11 41.01
C ALA A 163 26.55 -6.10 40.04
N LEU A 164 26.17 -6.09 38.76
CA LEU A 164 26.77 -6.95 37.75
C LEU A 164 28.19 -6.49 37.42
N ALA A 165 29.11 -7.44 37.43
CA ALA A 165 30.47 -7.20 36.96
C ALA A 165 30.44 -6.72 35.49
N PRO A 166 31.38 -5.84 35.08
CA PRO A 166 31.40 -5.24 33.75
C PRO A 166 31.53 -6.27 32.61
N GLU A 167 31.94 -7.49 32.90
CA GLU A 167 31.98 -8.62 31.95
C GLU A 167 30.58 -9.08 31.47
N TRP A 168 29.52 -8.78 32.23
CA TRP A 168 28.12 -9.10 31.88
C TRP A 168 27.36 -7.91 31.26
N LEU A 169 28.01 -6.74 31.19
CA LEU A 169 27.40 -5.50 30.72
C LEU A 169 27.87 -5.18 29.30
N THR A 170 26.92 -4.89 28.40
CA THR A 170 27.23 -4.41 27.05
C THR A 170 27.06 -2.89 26.98
N VAL A 171 28.18 -2.16 26.86
CA VAL A 171 28.15 -0.70 26.72
C VAL A 171 27.81 -0.31 25.29
N LYS A 172 26.63 0.28 25.08
CA LYS A 172 26.21 0.85 23.79
C LYS A 172 26.44 2.36 23.78
N THR A 173 27.57 2.82 23.26
CA THR A 173 27.82 4.25 23.00
C THR A 173 27.24 4.64 21.65
N THR A 174 26.13 5.37 21.65
CA THR A 174 25.53 5.92 20.42
C THR A 174 25.96 7.37 20.23
N THR A 175 26.80 7.62 19.22
CA THR A 175 27.14 8.98 18.78
C THR A 175 26.25 9.33 17.60
N GLN A 176 25.35 10.29 17.78
CA GLN A 176 24.48 10.78 16.70
C GLN A 176 24.81 12.24 16.38
N PRO A 177 24.83 12.63 15.09
CA PRO A 177 25.04 14.01 14.71
C PRO A 177 23.87 14.88 15.19
N ASP A 178 24.18 15.93 15.94
CA ASP A 178 23.18 16.91 16.34
C ASP A 178 22.83 17.82 15.15
N LYS A 179 21.81 17.41 14.41
CA LYS A 179 21.33 18.13 13.23
C LYS A 179 20.81 19.53 13.57
N ALA A 180 20.39 19.80 14.80
CA ALA A 180 19.91 21.12 15.20
C ALA A 180 21.09 22.08 15.36
N ALA A 181 22.10 21.70 16.15
CA ALA A 181 23.32 22.48 16.33
C ALA A 181 24.07 22.70 15.00
N ILE A 182 24.18 21.64 14.18
CA ILE A 182 24.79 21.73 12.84
C ILE A 182 24.02 22.71 11.95
N LYS A 183 22.69 22.69 11.98
CA LYS A 183 21.84 23.61 11.19
C LYS A 183 22.00 25.06 11.64
N GLU A 184 22.13 25.31 12.94
CA GLU A 184 22.35 26.65 13.48
C GLU A 184 23.73 27.20 13.09
N ALA A 185 24.78 26.38 13.23
CA ALA A 185 26.14 26.75 12.82
C ALA A 185 26.25 27.03 11.31
N LEU A 186 25.64 26.19 10.47
CA LEU A 186 25.58 26.42 9.01
C LEU A 186 24.80 27.69 8.65
N LYS A 187 23.74 28.03 9.39
CA LYS A 187 23.00 29.29 9.20
C LYS A 187 23.81 30.52 9.65
N ALA A 188 24.65 30.37 10.68
CA ALA A 188 25.55 31.42 11.16
C ALA A 188 26.77 31.65 10.25
N GLY A 189 26.88 30.91 9.14
CA GLY A 189 27.97 31.05 8.16
C GLY A 189 29.21 30.21 8.48
N GLN A 190 29.18 29.35 9.50
CA GLN A 190 30.27 28.42 9.77
C GLN A 190 30.27 27.28 8.75
N GLN A 191 31.45 26.93 8.23
CA GLN A 191 31.61 25.77 7.36
C GLN A 191 31.86 24.52 8.22
N ILE A 192 30.96 23.54 8.13
CA ILE A 192 31.10 22.24 8.79
C ILE A 192 31.42 21.19 7.72
N PRO A 193 32.62 20.59 7.73
CA PRO A 193 32.97 19.50 6.82
C PRO A 193 31.95 18.35 6.95
N GLY A 194 31.35 17.95 5.82
CA GLY A 194 30.35 16.89 5.79
C GLY A 194 28.90 17.32 6.06
N ALA A 195 28.63 18.62 6.27
CA ALA A 195 27.27 19.13 6.40
C ALA A 195 27.01 20.31 5.46
N GLN A 196 25.84 20.30 4.81
CA GLN A 196 25.41 21.36 3.89
C GLN A 196 23.93 21.70 4.12
N LEU A 197 23.61 23.00 4.07
CA LEU A 197 22.24 23.47 4.20
C LEU A 197 21.58 23.51 2.81
N LEU A 198 20.71 22.53 2.53
CA LEU A 198 19.93 22.49 1.29
C LEU A 198 18.54 23.10 1.51
N SER A 199 18.20 24.13 0.73
CA SER A 199 16.85 24.69 0.69
C SER A 199 16.01 23.93 -0.34
N ARG A 200 14.89 23.36 0.10
CA ARG A 200 13.92 22.65 -0.76
C ARG A 200 12.52 23.22 -0.52
N ARG A 201 11.72 23.30 -1.59
CA ARG A 201 10.29 23.65 -1.50
C ARG A 201 9.47 22.36 -1.37
N SER A 202 8.49 22.37 -0.47
CA SER A 202 7.50 21.30 -0.34
C SER A 202 6.15 21.76 -0.88
N TRP A 203 5.56 20.98 -1.78
CA TRP A 203 4.24 21.25 -2.37
C TRP A 203 3.20 20.34 -1.71
N ARG A 204 1.98 20.85 -1.52
CA ARG A 204 0.84 20.08 -1.00
C ARG A 204 -0.33 20.19 -1.96
N ILE A 205 -1.03 19.07 -2.15
CA ILE A 205 -2.28 19.00 -2.90
C ILE A 205 -3.39 18.93 -1.85
N HIS A 206 -4.28 19.92 -1.84
CA HIS A 206 -5.44 20.01 -0.96
C HIS A 206 -6.65 19.33 -1.55
#